data_AF-A0A821JZL3-F1
#
_entry.id   AF-A0A821JZL3-F1
#
_cell.length_a   1.000
_cell.length_b   1.000
_cell.length_c   1.000
_cell.angle_alpha   90.00
_cell.angle_beta   90.00
_cell.angle_gamma   90.00
#
_symmetry.space_group_name_H-M   'P 1'
#
loop_
_entity.id
_entity.type
_entity.pdbx_description
1 polymer ?
#
loop_
_entity_poly.entity_id
_entity_poly.type
_entity_poly.pdbx_seq_one_letter_code
_entity_poly.pdbx_strand_id
1 'polypeptide(L)'
;MEQSSTAGPVQIVSITEDHKFVLDEKKLKEILYHRRTQGKKNPKDWIGRDNEPLKGFDWRGGAGRHTTGMIMWSEPFLMSLPSGEEIAVLLMDTQGTFDSNSTVFENAFIFALTLLVSSVTVYNIMHNLQEDNLQHLSFFAEYGVLAIDAYHTSPFQQLTFLVRDWQFEYETPYGFEGGEEILTKRLQIRPNQHHDLELVRSRLRQCFRKVNCFLMPHPGLKVTNRRDFDGRLEDIERDFKTQLQAFIPELFRSDNINFVKEINGEQITSTQLFEYFRVSRNKSFI
;
A
#
# COMPACT_ATOMS: atom_id res chain seq x y z
N MET A 1 24.60 -8.34 -26.99
CA MET A 1 23.24 -8.85 -26.69
C MET A 1 23.10 -8.85 -25.18
N GLU A 2 22.73 -7.71 -24.60
CA GLU A 2 22.30 -7.70 -23.20
C GLU A 2 20.92 -8.35 -23.15
N GLN A 3 20.85 -9.51 -22.50
CA GLN A 3 19.56 -10.07 -22.11
C GLN A 3 18.90 -9.05 -21.18
N SER A 4 17.91 -8.35 -21.71
CA SER A 4 16.94 -7.59 -20.91
C SER A 4 16.29 -8.56 -19.92
N SER A 5 16.87 -8.72 -18.74
CA SER A 5 16.18 -9.35 -17.63
C SER A 5 14.96 -8.50 -17.34
N THR A 6 13.77 -9.04 -17.61
CA THR A 6 12.55 -8.45 -17.09
C THR A 6 12.60 -8.59 -15.58
N ALA A 7 12.82 -7.49 -14.87
CA ALA A 7 12.66 -7.45 -13.43
C ALA A 7 11.30 -8.01 -13.03
N GLY A 8 11.31 -8.87 -12.02
CA GLY A 8 10.12 -9.45 -11.41
C GLY A 8 10.01 -9.09 -9.92
N PRO A 9 8.96 -9.54 -9.25
CA PRO A 9 8.81 -9.40 -7.81
C PRO A 9 9.90 -10.17 -7.05
N VAL A 10 10.30 -9.64 -5.89
CA VAL A 10 11.30 -10.22 -4.99
C VAL A 10 10.76 -10.20 -3.56
N GLN A 11 10.68 -11.36 -2.93
CA GLN A 11 10.41 -11.43 -1.50
C GLN A 11 11.58 -10.84 -0.71
N ILE A 12 11.29 -9.81 0.07
CA ILE A 12 12.27 -9.13 0.93
C ILE A 12 12.13 -9.52 2.39
N VAL A 13 10.93 -9.89 2.85
CA VAL A 13 10.69 -10.38 4.21
C VAL A 13 9.91 -11.68 4.16
N SER A 14 10.35 -12.69 4.91
CA SER A 14 9.66 -13.98 5.08
C SER A 14 9.41 -14.33 6.54
N ILE A 15 8.26 -14.94 6.83
CA ILE A 15 7.94 -15.51 8.15
C ILE A 15 8.40 -16.98 8.16
N THR A 16 9.10 -17.38 9.21
CA THR A 16 9.57 -18.75 9.46
C THR A 16 8.59 -19.51 10.36
N GLU A 17 8.73 -20.83 10.45
CA GLU A 17 7.81 -21.71 11.22
C GLU A 17 7.74 -21.36 12.72
N ASP A 18 8.79 -20.73 13.27
CA ASP A 18 8.83 -20.26 14.66
C ASP A 18 8.41 -18.79 14.82
N HIS A 19 7.64 -18.26 13.86
CA HIS A 19 7.13 -16.88 13.84
C HIS A 19 8.22 -15.81 13.78
N LYS A 20 9.47 -16.17 13.43
CA LYS A 20 10.56 -15.19 13.21
C LYS A 20 10.53 -14.65 11.79
N PHE A 21 10.98 -13.40 11.65
CA PHE A 21 11.07 -12.72 10.37
C PHE A 21 12.50 -12.70 9.85
N VAL A 22 12.70 -13.12 8.60
CA VAL A 22 13.98 -13.04 7.89
C VAL A 22 13.89 -11.96 6.81
N LEU A 23 14.93 -11.11 6.72
CA LEU A 23 15.07 -10.09 5.69
C LEU A 23 16.16 -10.52 4.71
N ASP A 24 15.85 -10.50 3.42
CA ASP A 24 16.84 -10.66 2.35
C ASP A 24 17.56 -9.32 2.12
N GLU A 25 18.52 -9.04 3.00
CA GLU A 25 19.29 -7.79 2.98
C GLU A 25 20.03 -7.59 1.66
N LYS A 26 20.51 -8.66 1.03
CA LYS A 26 21.22 -8.61 -0.24
C LYS A 26 20.30 -8.13 -1.36
N LYS A 27 19.13 -8.77 -1.52
CA LYS A 27 18.18 -8.38 -2.56
C LYS A 27 17.61 -6.99 -2.33
N LEU A 28 17.28 -6.65 -1.07
CA LEU A 28 16.82 -5.30 -0.75
C LEU A 28 17.87 -4.25 -1.12
N LYS A 29 19.14 -4.51 -0.79
CA LYS A 29 20.26 -3.66 -1.17
C LYS A 29 20.34 -3.52 -2.69
N GLU A 30 20.30 -4.62 -3.44
CA GLU A 30 20.30 -4.58 -4.91
C GLU A 30 19.19 -3.67 -5.46
N ILE A 31 17.96 -3.80 -4.97
CA ILE A 31 16.82 -2.95 -5.39
C ILE A 31 17.09 -1.47 -5.08
N LEU A 32 17.55 -1.17 -3.87
CA LEU A 32 17.73 0.21 -3.40
C LEU A 32 18.89 0.94 -4.07
N TYR A 33 19.89 0.21 -4.58
CA TYR A 33 21.05 0.78 -5.29
C TYR A 33 20.95 0.69 -6.82
N HIS A 34 19.96 -0.02 -7.37
CA HIS A 34 19.79 -0.14 -8.82
C HIS A 34 19.25 1.16 -9.43
N ARG A 35 19.88 1.68 -10.48
CA ARG A 35 19.42 2.87 -11.21
C ARG A 35 19.04 2.47 -12.63
N ARG A 36 17.76 2.60 -13.01
CA ARG A 36 17.29 2.33 -14.39
C ARG A 36 16.77 3.60 -15.04
N THR A 37 17.18 3.84 -16.28
CA THR A 37 16.60 4.88 -17.14
C THR A 37 15.31 4.36 -17.78
N GLN A 38 14.22 5.13 -17.70
CA GLN A 38 12.99 4.82 -18.44
C GLN A 38 12.89 5.60 -19.75
N GLY A 39 12.36 4.94 -20.78
CA GLY A 39 11.91 5.56 -22.02
C GLY A 39 10.51 6.17 -21.86
N LYS A 40 10.28 7.33 -22.48
CA LYS A 40 9.00 8.05 -22.45
C LYS A 40 7.88 7.23 -23.08
N LYS A 41 6.92 6.74 -22.29
CA LYS A 41 5.61 6.28 -22.79
C LYS A 41 4.56 7.37 -22.64
N ASN A 42 3.58 7.36 -23.52
CA ASN A 42 2.48 8.32 -23.55
C ASN A 42 1.61 8.19 -22.27
N PRO A 43 1.37 9.27 -21.50
CA PRO A 43 0.67 9.19 -20.20
C PRO A 43 -0.76 8.67 -20.24
N LYS A 44 -1.41 8.66 -21.41
CA LYS A 44 -2.83 8.31 -21.55
C LYS A 44 -3.11 6.82 -21.80
N ASP A 45 -2.09 6.04 -22.16
CA ASP A 45 -2.24 4.62 -22.54
C ASP A 45 -1.56 3.68 -21.53
N TRP A 46 -1.33 4.14 -20.30
CA TRP A 46 -0.56 3.39 -19.30
C TRP A 46 -1.27 2.12 -18.81
N ILE A 47 -2.60 2.10 -18.85
CA ILE A 47 -3.41 0.97 -18.36
C ILE A 47 -3.21 -0.31 -19.21
N GLY A 48 -2.67 -0.18 -20.42
CA GLY A 48 -2.40 -1.30 -21.33
C GLY A 48 -3.46 -1.47 -22.42
N ARG A 49 -3.32 -2.55 -23.20
CA ARG A 49 -4.26 -2.90 -24.28
C ARG A 49 -5.29 -3.90 -23.79
N ASP A 50 -6.48 -3.86 -24.39
CA ASP A 50 -7.62 -4.70 -24.00
C ASP A 50 -7.33 -6.21 -24.00
N ASN A 51 -6.49 -6.68 -24.93
CA ASN A 51 -6.16 -8.08 -25.13
C ASN A 51 -4.85 -8.54 -24.47
N GLU A 52 -4.16 -7.66 -23.76
CA GLU A 52 -2.88 -7.95 -23.11
C GLU A 52 -3.11 -8.54 -21.71
N PRO A 53 -2.61 -9.76 -21.41
CA PRO A 53 -2.69 -10.31 -20.07
C PRO A 53 -1.91 -9.48 -19.05
N LEU A 54 -2.44 -9.40 -17.82
CA LEU A 54 -1.78 -8.71 -16.72
C LEU A 54 -0.53 -9.49 -16.28
N LYS A 55 0.61 -8.79 -16.27
CA LYS A 55 1.89 -9.28 -15.75
C LYS A 55 2.35 -8.37 -14.63
N GLY A 56 3.13 -8.88 -13.69
CA GLY A 56 3.55 -8.09 -12.54
C GLY A 56 3.80 -8.96 -11.32
N PHE A 57 3.37 -8.46 -10.15
CA PHE A 57 3.25 -9.26 -8.95
C PHE A 57 2.43 -10.51 -9.26
N ASP A 58 2.89 -11.67 -8.81
CA ASP A 58 2.14 -12.89 -8.98
C ASP A 58 0.80 -12.77 -8.25
N TRP A 59 -0.29 -13.02 -8.97
CA TRP A 59 -1.65 -12.92 -8.47
C TRP A 59 -2.46 -14.13 -8.92
N ARG A 60 -3.44 -14.54 -8.12
CA ARG A 60 -4.37 -15.62 -8.46
C ARG A 60 -5.72 -15.41 -7.81
N GLY A 61 -6.78 -15.96 -8.42
CA GLY A 61 -8.04 -16.18 -7.74
C GLY A 61 -7.96 -17.31 -6.71
N GLY A 62 -8.86 -17.30 -5.72
CA GLY A 62 -8.99 -18.36 -4.72
C GLY A 62 -8.98 -17.84 -3.28
N ALA A 63 -9.45 -18.68 -2.35
CA ALA A 63 -9.61 -18.32 -0.93
C ALA A 63 -8.30 -18.35 -0.11
N GLY A 64 -7.25 -18.97 -0.65
CA GLY A 64 -5.96 -19.08 0.02
C GLY A 64 -5.05 -17.91 -0.29
N ARG A 65 -4.25 -17.49 0.72
CA ARG A 65 -3.22 -16.46 0.56
C ARG A 65 -2.27 -16.76 -0.61
N HIS A 66 -1.73 -15.69 -1.19
CA HIS A 66 -0.74 -15.78 -2.26
C HIS A 66 0.61 -15.21 -1.83
N THR A 67 0.62 -14.00 -1.27
CA THR A 67 1.82 -13.31 -0.77
C THR A 67 2.10 -13.66 0.69
N THR A 68 3.36 -13.99 1.01
CA THR A 68 3.86 -14.19 2.38
C THR A 68 4.93 -13.16 2.70
N GLY A 69 4.78 -12.43 3.81
CA GLY A 69 5.69 -11.34 4.19
C GLY A 69 5.57 -10.10 3.30
N MET A 70 6.71 -9.57 2.84
CA MET A 70 6.78 -8.36 2.01
C MET A 70 7.50 -8.70 0.70
N ILE A 71 6.92 -8.31 -0.43
CA ILE A 71 7.46 -8.50 -1.77
C ILE A 71 7.66 -7.12 -2.39
N MET A 72 8.83 -6.85 -2.94
CA MET A 72 9.08 -5.62 -3.68
C MET A 72 9.40 -5.89 -5.13
N TRP A 73 9.05 -4.94 -5.99
CA TRP A 73 9.47 -4.99 -7.38
C TRP A 73 10.99 -4.85 -7.46
N SER A 74 11.66 -5.73 -8.21
CA SER A 74 13.14 -5.79 -8.20
C SER A 74 13.82 -4.57 -8.83
N GLU A 75 13.09 -3.75 -9.57
CA GLU A 75 13.62 -2.54 -10.20
C GLU A 75 12.90 -1.27 -9.72
N PRO A 76 13.59 -0.31 -9.10
CA PRO A 76 12.98 0.97 -8.77
C PRO A 76 12.63 1.76 -10.03
N PHE A 77 11.51 2.47 -9.98
CA PHE A 77 11.09 3.40 -11.02
C PHE A 77 11.69 4.78 -10.73
N LEU A 78 12.32 5.41 -11.71
CA LEU A 78 12.80 6.79 -11.55
C LEU A 78 11.71 7.77 -11.97
N MET A 79 11.50 8.79 -11.14
CA MET A 79 10.56 9.87 -11.39
C MET A 79 11.22 11.22 -11.11
N SER A 80 10.92 12.22 -11.94
CA SER A 80 11.34 13.60 -11.69
C SER A 80 10.24 14.35 -10.94
N LEU A 81 10.60 14.97 -9.81
CA LEU A 81 9.75 15.92 -9.10
C LEU A 81 9.62 17.23 -9.87
N PRO A 82 8.61 18.07 -9.57
CA PRO A 82 8.48 19.41 -10.15
C PRO A 82 9.71 20.31 -9.91
N SER A 83 10.47 20.04 -8.84
CA SER A 83 11.75 20.70 -8.53
C SER A 83 12.88 20.35 -9.52
N GLY A 84 12.70 19.31 -10.33
CA GLY A 84 13.74 18.73 -11.19
C GLY A 84 14.57 17.64 -10.50
N GLU A 85 14.36 17.39 -9.21
CA GLU A 85 15.01 16.31 -8.48
C GLU A 85 14.51 14.94 -8.96
N GLU A 86 15.43 13.99 -9.15
CA GLU A 86 15.09 12.60 -9.45
C GLU A 86 14.95 11.78 -8.18
N ILE A 87 13.86 11.04 -8.07
CA ILE A 87 13.59 10.13 -6.96
C ILE A 87 13.42 8.69 -7.45
N ALA A 88 13.69 7.73 -6.57
CA ALA A 88 13.42 6.31 -6.77
C ALA A 88 12.08 5.94 -6.12
N VAL A 89 11.20 5.33 -6.90
CA VAL A 89 9.89 4.83 -6.48
C VAL A 89 9.96 3.31 -6.38
N LEU A 90 9.70 2.80 -5.19
CA LEU A 90 9.66 1.38 -4.88
C LEU A 90 8.22 0.92 -4.79
N LEU A 91 7.90 -0.18 -5.47
CA LEU A 91 6.59 -0.82 -5.34
C LEU A 91 6.72 -2.01 -4.40
N MET A 92 5.79 -2.09 -3.46
CA MET A 92 5.77 -3.12 -2.43
C MET A 92 4.37 -3.71 -2.31
N ASP A 93 4.29 -5.02 -2.42
CA ASP A 93 3.12 -5.83 -2.09
C ASP A 93 3.38 -6.53 -0.76
N THR A 94 2.37 -6.59 0.10
CA THR A 94 2.53 -7.11 1.46
C THR A 94 1.44 -8.13 1.75
N GLN A 95 1.76 -9.06 2.65
CA GLN A 95 0.82 -10.09 3.07
C GLN A 95 -0.45 -9.45 3.62
N GLY A 96 -1.60 -9.95 3.15
CA GLY A 96 -2.90 -9.54 3.65
C GLY A 96 -3.04 -9.84 5.14
N THR A 97 -3.50 -8.87 5.92
CA THR A 97 -3.80 -9.06 7.34
C THR A 97 -4.99 -10.02 7.49
N PHE A 98 -4.99 -10.88 8.51
CA PHE A 98 -6.09 -11.80 8.87
C PHE A 98 -6.26 -13.05 7.98
N ASP A 99 -5.16 -13.59 7.44
CA ASP A 99 -5.21 -14.95 6.89
C ASP A 99 -5.29 -16.02 8.01
N SER A 100 -5.76 -17.23 7.66
CA SER A 100 -5.97 -18.33 8.63
C SER A 100 -4.67 -18.97 9.16
N ASN A 101 -3.52 -18.50 8.70
CA ASN A 101 -2.21 -19.13 8.90
C ASN A 101 -1.21 -18.18 9.58
N SER A 102 -1.63 -16.97 9.95
CA SER A 102 -0.77 -15.97 10.60
C SER A 102 -1.37 -15.44 11.88
N THR A 103 -0.50 -15.20 12.87
CA THR A 103 -0.91 -14.67 14.17
C THR A 103 -1.26 -13.18 14.08
N VAL A 104 -2.01 -12.67 15.06
CA VAL A 104 -2.28 -11.22 15.16
C VAL A 104 -0.99 -10.41 15.27
N PHE A 105 -0.01 -10.93 16.01
CA PHE A 105 1.31 -10.31 16.14
C PHE A 105 2.06 -10.25 14.82
N GLU A 106 2.02 -11.32 14.02
CA GLU A 106 2.68 -11.33 12.72
C GLU A 106 2.10 -10.31 11.75
N ASN A 107 0.76 -10.24 11.71
CA ASN A 107 0.04 -9.26 10.92
C ASN A 107 0.38 -7.84 11.37
N ALA A 108 0.45 -7.61 12.69
CA ALA A 108 0.82 -6.32 13.26
C ALA A 108 2.25 -5.92 12.89
N PHE A 109 3.20 -6.84 12.96
CA PHE A 109 4.60 -6.58 12.64
C PHE A 109 4.80 -6.26 11.14
N ILE A 110 4.25 -7.08 10.23
CA ILE A 110 4.34 -6.82 8.79
C ILE A 110 3.69 -5.48 8.45
N PHE A 111 2.52 -5.20 9.03
CA PHE A 111 1.83 -3.95 8.79
C PHE A 111 2.61 -2.75 9.34
N ALA A 112 3.12 -2.83 10.56
CA ALA A 112 3.95 -1.79 11.15
C ALA A 112 5.21 -1.52 10.32
N LEU A 113 5.93 -2.56 9.90
CA LEU A 113 7.07 -2.43 8.99
C LEU A 113 6.66 -1.76 7.67
N THR A 114 5.51 -2.13 7.12
CA THR A 114 4.95 -1.53 5.91
C THR A 114 4.75 -0.03 6.08
N LEU A 115 4.14 0.41 7.19
CA LEU A 115 3.96 1.83 7.51
C LEU A 115 5.30 2.57 7.69
N LEU A 116 6.25 1.92 8.35
CA LEU A 116 7.56 2.49 8.66
C LEU A 116 8.37 2.77 7.39
N VAL A 117 8.31 1.90 6.38
CA VAL A 117 9.05 2.09 5.12
C VAL A 117 8.31 2.89 4.07
N SER A 118 6.98 2.84 4.05
CA SER A 118 6.19 3.46 3.00
C SER A 118 5.99 4.95 3.24
N SER A 119 6.03 5.74 2.17
CA SER A 119 5.53 7.13 2.18
C SER A 119 4.03 7.17 1.88
N VAL A 120 3.58 6.30 0.96
CA VAL A 120 2.17 6.10 0.60
C VAL A 120 1.79 4.65 0.88
N THR A 121 0.84 4.44 1.80
CA THR A 121 0.29 3.12 2.11
C THR A 121 -1.14 3.03 1.59
N VAL A 122 -1.44 2.00 0.80
CA VAL A 122 -2.81 1.69 0.36
C VAL A 122 -3.35 0.55 1.23
N TYR A 123 -4.35 0.84 2.05
CA TYR A 123 -5.02 -0.18 2.87
C TYR A 123 -6.26 -0.70 2.14
N ASN A 124 -6.11 -1.87 1.55
CA ASN A 124 -7.14 -2.50 0.72
C ASN A 124 -8.18 -3.23 1.59
N ILE A 125 -9.43 -2.78 1.52
CA ILE A 125 -10.57 -3.34 2.28
C ILE A 125 -11.71 -3.69 1.32
N MET A 126 -12.51 -4.70 1.67
CA MET A 126 -13.62 -5.15 0.83
C MET A 126 -14.94 -4.54 1.30
N HIS A 127 -15.76 -4.12 0.33
CA HIS A 127 -17.14 -3.65 0.45
C HIS A 127 -17.37 -2.35 1.23
N ASN A 128 -16.84 -2.19 2.43
CA ASN A 128 -17.12 -1.02 3.27
C ASN A 128 -15.99 -0.75 4.27
N LEU A 129 -15.87 0.51 4.70
CA LEU A 129 -15.04 0.89 5.83
C LEU A 129 -15.81 0.68 7.13
N GLN A 130 -15.47 -0.38 7.85
CA GLN A 130 -16.10 -0.82 9.10
C GLN A 130 -15.23 -0.49 10.32
N GLU A 131 -15.81 -0.55 11.52
CA GLU A 131 -15.12 -0.15 12.77
C GLU A 131 -13.96 -1.09 13.13
N ASP A 132 -14.09 -2.38 12.85
CA ASP A 132 -13.03 -3.38 13.02
C ASP A 132 -11.81 -3.02 12.14
N ASN A 133 -12.02 -2.53 10.92
CA ASN A 133 -10.92 -2.06 10.07
C ASN A 133 -10.16 -0.91 10.73
N LEU A 134 -10.89 0.04 11.35
CA LEU A 134 -10.28 1.19 12.05
C LEU A 134 -9.54 0.73 13.32
N GLN A 135 -10.11 -0.20 14.08
CA GLN A 135 -9.50 -0.75 15.29
C GLN A 135 -8.21 -1.51 14.96
N HIS A 136 -8.24 -2.40 13.97
CA HIS A 136 -7.07 -3.15 13.52
C HIS A 136 -5.96 -2.21 13.03
N LEU A 137 -6.31 -1.25 12.17
CA LEU A 137 -5.37 -0.27 11.68
C LEU A 137 -4.78 0.57 12.82
N SER A 138 -5.61 1.01 13.78
CA SER A 138 -5.13 1.77 14.94
C SER A 138 -4.18 0.95 15.79
N PHE A 139 -4.44 -0.35 15.97
CA PHE A 139 -3.56 -1.25 16.72
C PHE A 139 -2.22 -1.46 16.00
N PHE A 140 -2.24 -1.70 14.68
CA PHE A 140 -1.01 -1.88 13.91
C PHE A 140 -0.20 -0.59 13.79
N ALA A 141 -0.86 0.57 13.67
CA ALA A 141 -0.21 1.87 13.68
C ALA A 141 0.47 2.14 15.02
N GLU A 142 -0.20 1.86 16.15
CA GLU A 142 0.39 1.98 17.49
C GLU A 142 1.63 1.09 17.64
N TYR A 143 1.56 -0.14 17.13
CA TYR A 143 2.71 -1.03 17.10
C TYR A 143 3.90 -0.44 16.32
N GLY A 144 3.63 0.16 15.16
CA GLY A 144 4.66 0.87 14.38
C GLY A 144 5.22 2.09 15.10
N VAL A 145 4.41 2.80 15.87
CA VAL A 145 4.85 3.95 16.67
C VAL A 145 5.83 3.54 17.77
N LEU A 146 5.61 2.40 18.44
CA LEU A 146 6.53 1.88 19.44
C LEU A 146 7.92 1.56 18.87
N ALA A 147 8.03 1.36 17.55
CA ALA A 147 9.31 1.15 16.88
C ALA A 147 10.13 2.43 16.69
N ILE A 148 9.51 3.60 16.87
CA ILE A 148 10.09 4.93 16.61
C ILE A 148 10.53 5.54 17.94
N ASP A 149 11.82 5.84 18.10
CA ASP A 149 12.38 6.28 19.39
C ASP A 149 11.88 7.65 19.84
N ALA A 150 11.68 8.58 18.90
CA ALA A 150 11.03 9.87 19.13
C ALA A 150 10.55 10.46 17.79
N TYR A 151 9.33 11.01 17.78
CA TYR A 151 8.80 11.77 16.65
C TYR A 151 8.19 13.09 17.13
N HIS A 152 8.48 14.17 16.40
CA HIS A 152 7.92 15.50 16.68
C HIS A 152 6.66 15.81 15.86
N THR A 153 6.42 15.04 14.81
CA THR A 153 5.29 15.17 13.86
C THR A 153 4.69 13.80 13.60
N SER A 154 3.57 13.69 12.88
CA SER A 154 2.96 12.40 12.56
C SER A 154 3.98 11.37 12.04
N PRO A 155 4.06 10.17 12.65
CA PRO A 155 5.09 9.16 12.40
C PRO A 155 5.01 8.56 11.01
N PHE A 156 3.83 8.55 10.41
CA PHE A 156 3.57 8.05 9.07
C PHE A 156 3.05 9.17 8.17
N GLN A 157 3.29 9.05 6.86
CA GLN A 157 2.94 10.09 5.90
C GLN A 157 1.52 9.92 5.38
N GLN A 158 1.31 9.11 4.34
CA GLN A 158 0.01 8.95 3.71
C GLN A 158 -0.54 7.54 3.89
N LEU A 159 -1.79 7.48 4.35
CA LEU A 159 -2.64 6.30 4.27
C LEU A 159 -3.78 6.56 3.29
N THR A 160 -4.10 5.58 2.46
CA THR A 160 -5.28 5.63 1.58
C THR A 160 -6.07 4.34 1.75
N PHE A 161 -7.27 4.43 2.33
CA PHE A 161 -8.22 3.32 2.31
C PHE A 161 -8.70 3.10 0.88
N LEU A 162 -8.51 1.91 0.35
CA LEU A 162 -9.08 1.50 -0.93
C LEU A 162 -10.24 0.55 -0.63
N VAL A 163 -11.47 1.05 -0.69
CA VAL A 163 -12.68 0.24 -0.54
C VAL A 163 -12.99 -0.42 -1.87
N ARG A 164 -12.76 -1.71 -1.97
CA ARG A 164 -13.05 -2.55 -3.14
C ARG A 164 -14.51 -2.92 -3.17
N ASP A 165 -15.03 -3.14 -4.36
CA ASP A 165 -16.38 -3.64 -4.58
C ASP A 165 -17.44 -2.80 -3.84
N TRP A 166 -17.31 -1.48 -3.89
CA TRP A 166 -18.31 -0.55 -3.36
C TRP A 166 -19.61 -0.71 -4.16
N GLN A 167 -20.72 -0.94 -3.45
CA GLN A 167 -22.02 -1.28 -4.06
C GLN A 167 -23.05 -0.16 -4.00
N PHE A 168 -22.76 0.93 -3.28
CA PHE A 168 -23.73 1.97 -2.95
C PHE A 168 -23.45 3.29 -3.69
N GLU A 169 -23.10 3.22 -4.99
CA GLU A 169 -22.80 4.42 -5.81
C GLU A 169 -23.93 5.46 -5.77
N TYR A 170 -25.18 4.99 -5.75
CA TYR A 170 -26.37 5.84 -5.70
C TYR A 170 -26.49 6.65 -4.40
N GLU A 171 -25.85 6.21 -3.31
CA GLU A 171 -25.77 6.92 -2.03
C GLU A 171 -24.50 7.77 -1.95
N THR A 172 -23.37 7.20 -2.36
CA THR A 172 -22.07 7.85 -2.31
C THR A 172 -21.26 7.45 -3.54
N PRO A 173 -20.85 8.42 -4.39
CA PRO A 173 -20.26 8.13 -5.69
C PRO A 173 -18.90 7.43 -5.58
N TYR A 174 -18.47 6.76 -6.64
CA TYR A 174 -17.13 6.20 -6.72
C TYR A 174 -16.03 7.27 -6.66
N GLY A 175 -14.81 6.83 -6.35
CA GLY A 175 -13.61 7.68 -6.36
C GLY A 175 -13.27 8.31 -5.02
N PHE A 176 -12.39 9.32 -5.05
CA PHE A 176 -11.94 10.05 -3.86
C PHE A 176 -13.03 10.93 -3.26
N GLU A 177 -13.94 11.48 -4.07
CA GLU A 177 -15.01 12.36 -3.58
C GLU A 177 -15.94 11.63 -2.61
N GLY A 178 -16.52 10.51 -3.04
CA GLY A 178 -17.34 9.69 -2.16
C GLY A 178 -16.52 9.02 -1.05
N GLY A 179 -15.25 8.70 -1.32
CA GLY A 179 -14.35 8.19 -0.30
C GLY A 179 -14.17 9.16 0.86
N GLU A 180 -13.98 10.46 0.58
CA GLU A 180 -13.86 11.52 1.58
C GLU A 180 -15.14 11.66 2.42
N GLU A 181 -16.32 11.52 1.80
CA GLU A 181 -17.60 11.51 2.52
C GLU A 181 -17.67 10.35 3.53
N ILE A 182 -17.38 9.12 3.08
CA ILE A 182 -17.35 7.94 3.94
C ILE A 182 -16.32 8.11 5.06
N LEU A 183 -15.11 8.56 4.73
CA LEU A 183 -14.03 8.71 5.69
C LEU A 183 -14.37 9.75 6.76
N THR A 184 -14.87 10.92 6.35
CA THR A 184 -15.31 11.98 7.25
C THR A 184 -16.36 11.48 8.23
N LYS A 185 -17.37 10.76 7.72
CA LYS A 185 -18.44 10.17 8.53
C LYS A 185 -17.91 9.11 9.51
N ARG A 186 -16.97 8.26 9.08
CA ARG A 186 -16.42 7.17 9.91
C ARG A 186 -15.46 7.67 10.98
N LEU A 187 -14.66 8.69 10.68
CA LEU A 187 -13.70 9.28 11.62
C LEU A 187 -14.29 10.40 12.49
N GLN A 188 -15.55 10.81 12.27
CA GLN A 188 -16.21 11.80 13.11
C GLN A 188 -16.21 11.36 14.59
N ILE A 189 -15.67 12.21 15.47
CA ILE A 189 -15.79 12.04 16.92
C ILE A 189 -17.08 12.73 17.35
N ARG A 190 -17.92 12.02 18.09
CA ARG A 190 -19.24 12.51 18.52
C ARG A 190 -19.28 12.71 20.04
N PRO A 191 -20.07 13.69 20.53
CA PRO A 191 -20.34 13.80 21.97
C PRO A 191 -20.95 12.51 22.51
N ASN A 192 -20.51 12.06 23.68
CA ASN A 192 -20.95 10.83 24.35
C ASN A 192 -20.64 9.52 23.60
N GLN A 193 -19.67 9.55 22.68
CA GLN A 193 -19.15 8.32 22.07
C GLN A 193 -18.32 7.52 23.09
N HIS A 194 -18.32 6.18 22.96
CA HIS A 194 -17.47 5.33 23.80
C HIS A 194 -15.99 5.69 23.64
N HIS A 195 -15.26 5.77 24.74
CA HIS A 195 -13.87 6.24 24.78
C HIS A 195 -12.97 5.50 23.79
N ASP A 196 -13.09 4.17 23.68
CA ASP A 196 -12.27 3.38 22.75
C ASP A 196 -12.46 3.80 21.28
N LEU A 197 -13.68 4.17 20.89
CA LEU A 197 -13.98 4.60 19.53
C LEU A 197 -13.40 5.99 19.24
N GLU A 198 -13.43 6.89 20.23
CA GLU A 198 -12.78 8.20 20.16
C GLU A 198 -11.26 8.05 20.06
N LEU A 199 -10.68 7.13 20.84
CA LEU A 199 -9.25 6.85 20.86
C LEU A 199 -8.75 6.33 19.52
N VAL A 200 -9.45 5.37 18.91
CA VAL A 200 -9.14 4.86 17.56
C VAL A 200 -9.09 6.00 16.54
N ARG A 201 -10.11 6.87 16.51
CA ARG A 201 -10.19 8.00 15.57
C ARG A 201 -9.08 9.02 15.79
N SER A 202 -8.81 9.34 17.05
CA SER A 202 -7.76 10.29 17.43
C SER A 202 -6.37 9.77 17.03
N ARG A 203 -6.10 8.47 17.28
CA ARG A 203 -4.85 7.83 16.89
C ARG A 203 -4.64 7.85 15.39
N LEU A 204 -5.63 7.48 14.60
CA LEU A 204 -5.52 7.51 13.14
C LEU A 204 -5.22 8.91 12.61
N ARG A 205 -5.83 9.95 13.19
CA ARG A 205 -5.53 11.35 12.83
C ARG A 205 -4.12 11.80 13.25
N GLN A 206 -3.60 11.28 14.36
CA GLN A 206 -2.27 11.66 14.86
C GLN A 206 -1.14 10.89 14.16
N CYS A 207 -1.37 9.62 13.84
CA CYS A 207 -0.35 8.73 13.28
C CYS A 207 0.00 9.08 11.82
N PHE A 208 -0.93 9.64 11.06
CA PHE A 208 -0.78 9.88 9.62
C PHE A 208 -0.91 11.36 9.28
N ARG A 209 0.02 11.90 8.48
CA ARG A 209 -0.07 13.28 7.95
C ARG A 209 -1.26 13.46 7.02
N LYS A 210 -1.60 12.43 6.24
CA LYS A 210 -2.73 12.42 5.32
C LYS A 210 -3.43 11.06 5.37
N VAL A 211 -4.75 11.09 5.51
CA VAL A 211 -5.61 9.91 5.40
C VAL A 211 -6.64 10.18 4.32
N ASN A 212 -6.67 9.35 3.29
CA ASN A 212 -7.64 9.41 2.20
C ASN A 212 -8.47 8.13 2.14
N CYS A 213 -9.57 8.18 1.39
CA CYS A 213 -10.34 7.01 1.04
C CYS A 213 -10.73 7.08 -0.44
N PHE A 214 -10.73 5.93 -1.10
CA PHE A 214 -11.14 5.77 -2.49
C PHE A 214 -12.16 4.63 -2.59
N LEU A 215 -13.31 4.90 -3.20
CA LEU A 215 -14.36 3.90 -3.42
C LEU A 215 -14.23 3.31 -4.83
N MET A 216 -13.82 2.06 -4.92
CA MET A 216 -13.63 1.33 -6.16
C MET A 216 -14.84 0.43 -6.43
N PRO A 217 -15.43 0.46 -7.64
CA PRO A 217 -16.51 -0.45 -8.03
C PRO A 217 -16.03 -1.92 -8.07
N HIS A 218 -16.98 -2.82 -8.24
CA HIS A 218 -16.69 -4.23 -8.49
C HIS A 218 -16.11 -4.41 -9.92
N PRO A 219 -15.05 -5.22 -10.12
CA PRO A 219 -14.36 -5.33 -11.42
C PRO A 219 -15.12 -6.12 -12.49
N GLY A 220 -16.19 -6.81 -12.10
CA GLY A 220 -17.04 -7.63 -12.99
C GLY A 220 -17.01 -9.11 -12.65
N LEU A 221 -18.10 -9.81 -12.95
CA LEU A 221 -18.23 -11.24 -12.62
C LEU A 221 -17.23 -12.11 -13.38
N LYS A 222 -16.77 -11.66 -14.56
CA LYS A 222 -15.73 -12.36 -15.30
C LYS A 222 -14.40 -12.37 -14.56
N VAL A 223 -14.08 -11.30 -13.84
CA VAL A 223 -12.86 -11.18 -13.04
C VAL A 223 -12.93 -12.07 -11.79
N THR A 224 -14.10 -12.14 -11.15
CA THR A 224 -14.23 -12.85 -9.86
C THR A 224 -14.57 -14.33 -9.99
N ASN A 225 -15.29 -14.74 -11.04
CA ASN A 225 -15.82 -16.10 -11.16
C ASN A 225 -15.04 -17.00 -12.15
N ARG A 226 -14.20 -16.44 -13.02
CA ARG A 226 -13.41 -17.23 -13.96
C ARG A 226 -12.06 -17.63 -13.38
N ARG A 227 -11.78 -18.93 -13.38
CA ARG A 227 -10.47 -19.47 -12.95
C ARG A 227 -9.34 -19.16 -13.92
N ASP A 228 -9.67 -18.94 -15.19
CA ASP A 228 -8.75 -18.69 -16.29
C ASP A 228 -8.62 -17.20 -16.62
N PHE A 229 -9.16 -16.31 -15.77
CA PHE A 229 -8.97 -14.87 -15.94
C PHE A 229 -7.48 -14.53 -15.81
N ASP A 230 -6.93 -13.88 -16.83
CA ASP A 230 -5.50 -13.53 -16.94
C ASP A 230 -5.27 -12.01 -16.97
N GLY A 231 -6.27 -11.22 -16.55
CA GLY A 231 -6.12 -9.77 -16.34
C GLY A 231 -6.38 -8.89 -17.56
N ARG A 232 -6.83 -9.46 -18.69
CA ARG A 232 -7.20 -8.69 -19.89
C ARG A 232 -8.29 -7.66 -19.59
N LEU A 233 -8.09 -6.41 -20.05
CA LEU A 233 -9.02 -5.30 -19.75
C LEU A 233 -10.37 -5.44 -20.47
N GLU A 234 -10.47 -6.23 -21.55
CA GLU A 234 -11.75 -6.50 -22.23
C GLU A 234 -12.76 -7.24 -21.34
N ASP A 235 -12.26 -7.97 -20.34
CA ASP A 235 -13.07 -8.74 -19.40
C ASP A 235 -13.36 -7.98 -18.09
N ILE A 236 -12.89 -6.74 -17.96
CA ILE A 236 -13.07 -5.87 -16.79
C ILE A 236 -14.15 -4.81 -17.08
N GLU A 237 -15.03 -4.60 -16.11
CA GLU A 237 -16.13 -3.62 -16.21
C GLU A 237 -15.61 -2.19 -16.44
N ARG A 238 -16.42 -1.42 -17.19
CA ARG A 238 -16.04 -0.07 -17.62
C ARG A 238 -15.78 0.86 -16.44
N ASP A 239 -16.69 0.90 -15.47
CA ASP A 239 -16.58 1.83 -14.33
C ASP A 239 -15.36 1.51 -13.49
N PHE A 240 -15.01 0.23 -13.34
CA PHE A 240 -13.75 -0.18 -12.70
C PHE A 240 -12.54 0.36 -13.45
N LYS A 241 -12.49 0.23 -14.78
CA LYS A 241 -11.38 0.79 -15.57
C LYS A 241 -11.30 2.30 -15.43
N THR A 242 -12.43 3.01 -15.47
CA THR A 242 -12.48 4.46 -15.28
C THR A 242 -11.97 4.88 -13.90
N GLN A 243 -12.40 4.20 -12.84
CA GLN A 243 -11.95 4.51 -11.49
C GLN A 243 -10.49 4.11 -11.24
N LEU A 244 -10.01 3.03 -11.85
CA LEU A 244 -8.60 2.66 -11.83
C LEU A 244 -7.72 3.71 -12.53
N GLN A 245 -8.20 4.26 -13.65
CA GLN A 245 -7.56 5.36 -14.36
C GLN A 245 -7.51 6.67 -13.57
N ALA A 246 -8.45 6.88 -12.64
CA ALA A 246 -8.41 8.01 -11.72
C ALA A 246 -7.50 7.74 -10.51
N PHE A 247 -7.57 6.52 -9.95
CA PHE A 247 -6.88 6.15 -8.72
C PHE A 247 -5.36 6.08 -8.86
N ILE A 248 -4.86 5.34 -9.86
CA ILE A 248 -3.43 5.05 -9.96
C ILE A 248 -2.60 6.33 -10.20
N PRO A 249 -2.95 7.24 -11.13
CA PRO A 249 -2.20 8.48 -11.29
C PRO A 249 -2.13 9.32 -10.02
N GLU A 250 -3.20 9.33 -9.20
CA GLU A 250 -3.23 10.07 -7.93
C GLU A 250 -2.18 9.56 -6.93
N LEU A 251 -1.94 8.24 -6.89
CA LEU A 251 -0.91 7.64 -6.02
C LEU A 251 0.50 8.08 -6.40
N PHE A 252 0.74 8.37 -7.67
CA PHE A 252 2.04 8.68 -8.25
C PHE A 252 2.22 10.16 -8.62
N ARG A 253 1.39 11.03 -8.05
CA ARG A 253 1.49 12.47 -8.27
C ARG A 253 2.80 13.04 -7.75
N SER A 254 3.62 13.55 -8.67
CA SER A 254 4.92 14.14 -8.34
C SER A 254 4.84 15.44 -7.53
N ASP A 255 3.67 16.10 -7.51
CA ASP A 255 3.40 17.29 -6.69
C ASP A 255 2.80 16.94 -5.31
N ASN A 256 2.56 15.66 -5.01
CA ASN A 256 2.13 15.24 -3.69
C ASN A 256 3.30 15.33 -2.70
N ILE A 257 3.21 16.28 -1.76
CA ILE A 257 4.22 16.50 -0.72
C ILE A 257 4.50 15.27 0.16
N ASN A 258 3.57 14.29 0.19
CA ASN A 258 3.74 13.05 0.95
C ASN A 258 4.40 11.92 0.14
N PHE A 259 4.79 12.19 -1.11
CA PHE A 259 5.28 11.16 -2.02
C PHE A 259 6.70 10.72 -1.69
N VAL A 260 7.59 11.66 -1.38
CA VAL A 260 8.97 11.37 -0.95
C VAL A 260 8.97 10.90 0.49
N LYS A 261 9.66 9.79 0.78
CA LYS A 261 9.70 9.25 2.14
C LYS A 261 10.47 10.19 3.07
N GLU A 262 9.81 10.55 4.17
CA GLU A 262 10.41 11.30 5.27
C GLU A 262 10.39 10.50 6.56
N ILE A 263 11.43 10.67 7.37
CA ILE A 263 11.51 10.18 8.74
C ILE A 263 11.94 11.36 9.60
N ASN A 264 11.15 11.66 10.65
CA ASN A 264 11.39 12.81 11.54
C ASN A 264 11.52 14.17 10.82
N GLY A 265 10.83 14.32 9.68
CA GLY A 265 10.82 15.56 8.90
C GLY A 265 11.99 15.70 7.92
N GLU A 266 12.87 14.71 7.83
CA GLU A 266 13.95 14.68 6.85
C GLU A 266 13.64 13.68 5.74
N GLN A 267 13.84 14.10 4.48
CA GLN A 267 13.76 13.20 3.34
C GLN A 267 14.88 12.17 3.40
N ILE A 268 14.53 10.91 3.14
CA ILE A 268 15.50 9.81 3.22
C ILE A 268 15.82 9.23 1.86
N THR A 269 17.11 8.97 1.66
CA THR A 269 17.62 8.25 0.49
C THR A 269 17.35 6.75 0.58
N SER A 270 17.46 6.04 -0.53
CA SER A 270 17.37 4.57 -0.56
C SER A 270 18.37 3.89 0.39
N THR A 271 19.56 4.48 0.60
CA THR A 271 20.55 3.96 1.56
C THR A 271 20.08 4.11 3.00
N GLN A 272 19.51 5.26 3.35
CA GLN A 272 18.96 5.49 4.69
C GLN A 272 17.72 4.63 4.94
N LEU A 273 16.87 4.43 3.92
CA LEU A 273 15.72 3.55 3.99
C LEU A 273 16.13 2.10 4.29
N PHE A 274 17.21 1.61 3.64
CA PHE A 274 17.78 0.29 3.92
C PHE A 274 18.16 0.14 5.39
N GLU A 275 18.96 1.09 5.90
CA GLU A 275 19.44 1.04 7.28
C GLU A 275 18.29 1.15 8.28
N TYR A 276 17.31 2.02 8.01
CA TYR A 276 16.12 2.14 8.82
C TYR A 276 15.35 0.83 8.89
N PHE A 277 15.09 0.21 7.74
CA PHE A 277 14.38 -1.06 7.67
C PHE A 277 15.12 -2.19 8.41
N ARG A 278 16.45 -2.26 8.23
CA ARG A 278 17.32 -3.23 8.90
C ARG A 278 17.26 -3.09 10.43
N VAL A 279 17.27 -1.85 10.94
CA VAL A 279 17.18 -1.56 12.38
C VAL A 279 15.78 -1.84 12.91
N SER A 280 14.73 -1.38 12.24
CA SER A 280 13.33 -1.57 12.67
C SER A 280 12.92 -3.04 12.77
N ARG A 281 13.47 -3.91 11.92
CA ARG A 281 13.29 -5.37 12.06
C ARG A 281 13.96 -5.92 13.32
N ASN A 282 15.16 -5.44 13.64
CA ASN A 282 16.00 -5.99 14.71
C ASN A 282 15.60 -5.51 16.11
N LYS A 283 14.79 -4.45 16.21
CA LYS A 283 14.09 -4.13 17.46
C LYS A 283 13.20 -5.32 17.79
N SER A 284 13.70 -6.18 18.67
CA SER A 284 12.92 -7.30 19.20
C SER A 284 11.80 -6.66 20.01
N PHE A 285 10.61 -6.64 19.43
CA PHE A 285 9.39 -6.26 20.11
C PHE A 285 9.06 -7.41 21.05
N ILE A 286 9.60 -7.33 22.27
CA ILE A 286 9.32 -8.26 23.37
C ILE A 286 7.87 -8.07 23.82
#